data_AF-A0AA45WV74-F1
#
_entry.id   AF-A0AA45WV74-F1
#
_cell.length_a   1.000
_cell.length_b   1.000
_cell.length_c   1.000
_cell.angle_alpha   90.00
_cell.angle_beta   90.00
_cell.angle_gamma   90.00
#
_symmetry.space_group_name_H-M   'P 1'
#
loop_
_entity.id
_entity.type
_entity.pdbx_description
1 polymer ?
#
loop_
_entity_poly.entity_id
_entity_poly.type
_entity_poly.pdbx_seq_one_letter_code
_entity_poly.pdbx_strand_id
1 'polypeptide(L)'
;MNINWFEIIAQMINFFILLFLLQKLFYKPVIKAMDDRQQRIRDNQTKSDEKMKKADELIETYHNNLAELEKEKDKQLEMAKQQAEEKKEELIAAYKEEAEQKRSDYMKEVEEEQERFIQDLRASLGHNAVKIAEHILGSFSKEKLSAKVYDSFMAKVAALDEDILREDMASKEECIILISSEELSEQQKESLEKMLKEKVGTYKEIAYEVDEALIQGYELKLETLTVHTNVRKYLEEAEKNVQQLIEKRTA
;
A
#
# COMPACT_ATOMS: atom_id res chain seq x y z
N MET A 1 -66.87 101.98 85.40
CA MET A 1 -66.17 101.09 84.46
C MET A 1 -67.07 100.91 83.25
N ASN A 2 -66.82 101.67 82.17
CA ASN A 2 -67.55 101.48 80.91
C ASN A 2 -66.84 100.37 80.14
N ILE A 3 -67.49 99.21 80.03
CA ILE A 3 -67.02 98.17 79.12
C ILE A 3 -67.27 98.70 77.71
N ASN A 4 -66.22 99.15 77.04
CA ASN A 4 -66.29 99.54 75.64
C ASN A 4 -66.44 98.29 74.78
N TRP A 5 -67.68 97.88 74.54
CA TRP A 5 -68.04 96.70 73.75
C TRP A 5 -67.40 96.70 72.35
N PHE A 6 -67.13 97.90 71.81
CA PHE A 6 -66.39 98.11 70.57
C PHE A 6 -64.92 97.63 70.65
N GLU A 7 -64.23 97.90 71.76
CA GLU A 7 -62.83 97.47 71.96
C GLU A 7 -62.73 95.94 72.06
N ILE A 8 -63.70 95.30 72.72
CA ILE A 8 -63.78 93.83 72.82
C ILE A 8 -64.02 93.21 71.44
N ILE A 9 -64.96 93.77 70.65
CA ILE A 9 -65.22 93.28 69.28
C ILE A 9 -63.99 93.46 68.38
N ALA A 10 -63.30 94.61 68.47
CA ALA A 10 -62.08 94.86 67.70
C ALA A 10 -60.93 93.90 68.10
N GLN A 11 -60.74 93.63 69.39
CA GLN A 11 -59.78 92.62 69.87
C GLN A 11 -60.13 91.21 69.41
N MET A 12 -61.42 90.85 69.41
CA MET A 12 -61.88 89.55 68.95
C MET A 12 -61.64 89.39 67.44
N ILE A 13 -61.92 90.41 66.64
CA ILE A 13 -61.58 90.44 65.21
C ILE A 13 -60.07 90.29 65.00
N ASN A 14 -59.24 91.03 65.76
CA ASN A 14 -57.78 90.92 65.67
C ASN A 14 -57.28 89.52 66.04
N PHE A 15 -57.85 88.91 67.09
CA PHE A 15 -57.55 87.52 67.47
C PHE A 15 -57.91 86.54 66.36
N PHE A 16 -59.09 86.66 65.74
CA PHE A 16 -59.49 85.80 64.62
C PHE A 16 -58.63 86.01 63.37
N ILE A 17 -58.22 87.25 63.07
CA ILE A 17 -57.29 87.54 61.97
C ILE A 17 -55.94 86.87 62.24
N LEU A 18 -55.40 87.00 63.45
CA LEU A 18 -54.15 86.36 63.87
C LEU A 18 -54.26 84.84 63.80
N LEU A 19 -55.36 84.26 64.30
CA LEU A 19 -55.63 82.83 64.28
C LEU A 19 -55.68 82.31 62.83
N PHE A 20 -56.34 83.05 61.93
CA PHE A 20 -56.42 82.71 60.52
C PHE A 20 -55.05 82.77 59.83
N LEU A 21 -54.25 83.82 60.10
CA LEU A 21 -52.87 83.93 59.62
C LEU A 21 -52.03 82.77 60.13
N LEU A 22 -52.12 82.42 61.41
CA LEU A 22 -51.37 81.32 62.03
C LEU A 22 -51.76 79.96 61.44
N GLN A 23 -53.07 79.72 61.27
CA GLN A 23 -53.59 78.50 60.66
C GLN A 23 -53.10 78.34 59.21
N LYS A 24 -53.06 79.42 58.44
CA LYS A 24 -52.65 79.40 57.03
C LYS A 24 -51.13 79.34 56.85
N LEU A 25 -50.37 80.12 57.61
CA LEU A 25 -48.90 80.25 57.48
C LEU A 25 -48.11 79.17 58.20
N PHE A 26 -48.55 78.65 59.35
CA PHE A 26 -47.76 77.73 60.16
C PHE A 26 -48.36 76.33 60.21
N TYR A 27 -49.66 76.21 60.47
CA TYR A 27 -50.28 74.90 60.71
C TYR A 27 -50.28 74.01 59.46
N LYS A 28 -50.71 74.56 58.31
CA LYS A 28 -50.71 73.84 57.02
C LYS A 28 -49.32 73.36 56.57
N PRO A 29 -48.27 74.20 56.52
CA PRO A 29 -46.95 73.73 56.07
C PRO A 29 -46.29 72.78 57.06
N VAL A 30 -46.52 72.91 58.38
CA VAL A 30 -45.96 71.96 59.37
C VAL A 30 -46.57 70.58 59.23
N ILE A 31 -47.91 70.47 59.12
CA ILE A 31 -48.58 69.18 58.91
C ILE A 31 -48.13 68.56 57.58
N LYS A 32 -48.07 69.37 56.51
CA LYS A 32 -47.58 68.89 55.21
C LYS A 32 -46.14 68.37 55.29
N ALA A 33 -45.24 69.06 56.00
CA ALA A 33 -43.87 68.59 56.18
C ALA A 33 -43.79 67.28 57.00
N MET A 34 -44.68 67.09 57.99
CA MET A 34 -44.78 65.83 58.72
C MET A 34 -45.32 64.69 57.84
N ASP A 35 -46.37 64.94 57.06
CA ASP A 35 -46.92 63.97 56.11
C ASP A 35 -45.90 63.57 55.04
N ASP A 36 -45.22 64.56 54.44
CA ASP A 36 -44.16 64.34 53.45
C ASP A 36 -42.98 63.54 54.05
N ARG A 37 -42.67 63.74 55.33
CA ARG A 37 -41.64 62.97 56.03
C ARG A 37 -42.11 61.54 56.30
N GLN A 38 -43.35 61.37 56.76
CA GLN A 38 -43.91 60.05 57.04
C GLN A 38 -44.08 59.23 55.76
N GLN A 39 -44.47 59.87 54.67
CA GLN A 39 -44.54 59.25 53.34
C GLN A 39 -43.15 58.86 52.83
N ARG A 40 -42.14 59.74 52.93
CA ARG A 40 -40.75 59.39 52.55
C ARG A 40 -40.20 58.21 53.35
N ILE A 41 -40.48 58.12 54.65
CA ILE A 41 -40.06 56.99 55.48
C ILE A 41 -40.72 55.70 55.01
N ARG A 42 -42.05 55.71 54.81
CA ARG A 42 -42.80 54.56 54.28
C ARG A 42 -42.27 54.13 52.91
N ASP A 43 -42.12 55.07 51.97
CA ASP A 43 -41.62 54.77 50.62
C ASP A 43 -40.19 54.20 50.65
N ASN A 44 -39.32 54.71 51.51
CA ASN A 44 -37.97 54.18 51.67
C ASN A 44 -37.98 52.77 52.25
N GLN A 45 -38.87 52.50 53.22
CA GLN A 45 -39.00 51.17 53.82
C GLN A 45 -39.54 50.17 52.79
N THR A 46 -40.61 50.51 52.07
CA THR A 46 -41.14 49.67 50.97
C THR A 46 -40.09 49.42 49.89
N LYS A 47 -39.35 50.45 49.46
CA LYS A 47 -38.26 50.28 48.48
C LYS A 47 -37.12 49.40 49.00
N SER A 48 -36.83 49.45 50.30
CA SER A 48 -35.83 48.58 50.92
C SER A 48 -36.30 47.13 50.91
N ASP A 49 -37.55 46.88 51.32
CA ASP A 49 -38.15 45.54 51.34
C ASP A 49 -38.23 44.94 49.93
N GLU A 50 -38.64 45.74 48.93
CA GLU A 50 -38.64 45.34 47.52
C GLU A 50 -37.24 45.00 46.99
N LYS A 51 -36.22 45.77 47.38
CA LYS A 51 -34.84 45.49 47.01
C LYS A 51 -34.31 44.23 47.66
N MET A 52 -34.62 43.98 48.93
CA MET A 52 -34.25 42.75 49.63
C MET A 52 -34.91 41.54 48.96
N LYS A 53 -36.22 41.62 48.68
CA LYS A 53 -36.94 40.55 47.99
C LYS A 53 -36.35 40.25 46.60
N LYS A 54 -36.05 41.29 45.80
CA LYS A 54 -35.39 41.12 44.49
C LYS A 54 -33.99 40.53 44.60
N ALA A 55 -33.25 40.89 45.65
CA ALA A 55 -31.92 40.32 45.90
C ALA A 55 -32.03 38.82 46.24
N ASP A 56 -32.98 38.43 47.08
CA ASP A 56 -33.23 37.04 47.43
C ASP A 56 -33.67 36.22 46.21
N GLU A 57 -34.59 36.74 45.39
CA GLU A 57 -35.01 36.12 44.12
C GLU A 57 -33.84 35.95 43.14
N LEU A 58 -32.94 36.93 43.07
CA LEU A 58 -31.75 36.86 42.21
C LEU A 58 -30.74 35.83 42.73
N ILE A 59 -30.56 35.73 44.04
CA ILE A 59 -29.69 34.73 44.67
C ILE A 59 -30.23 33.32 44.41
N GLU A 60 -31.54 33.11 44.58
CA GLU A 60 -32.19 31.83 44.29
C GLU A 60 -32.03 31.45 42.81
N THR A 61 -32.31 32.39 41.90
CA THR A 61 -32.12 32.18 40.46
C THR A 61 -30.67 31.86 40.11
N TYR A 62 -29.71 32.54 40.75
CA TYR A 62 -28.29 32.30 40.55
C TYR A 62 -27.87 30.90 41.01
N HIS A 63 -28.35 30.46 42.18
CA HIS A 63 -28.09 29.10 42.66
C HIS A 63 -28.72 28.03 41.76
N ASN A 64 -29.94 28.26 41.27
CA ASN A 64 -30.60 27.35 40.34
C ASN A 64 -29.83 27.25 39.01
N ASN A 65 -29.39 28.38 38.46
CA ASN A 65 -28.59 28.41 37.24
C ASN A 65 -27.24 27.71 37.42
N LEU A 66 -26.59 27.87 38.58
CA LEU A 66 -25.35 27.15 38.88
C LEU A 66 -25.57 25.63 38.93
N ALA A 67 -26.64 25.18 39.59
CA ALA A 67 -26.97 23.76 39.67
C ALA A 67 -27.31 23.17 38.28
N GLU A 68 -27.99 23.94 37.43
CA GLU A 68 -28.29 23.53 36.05
C GLU A 68 -27.04 23.48 35.18
N LEU A 69 -26.15 24.48 35.30
CA LEU A 69 -24.86 24.48 34.62
C LEU A 69 -23.99 23.29 35.02
N GLU A 70 -23.98 22.92 36.30
CA GLU A 70 -23.19 21.78 36.79
C GLU A 70 -23.74 20.45 36.25
N LYS A 71 -25.08 20.29 36.22
CA LYS A 71 -25.74 19.14 35.59
C LYS A 71 -25.45 19.05 34.09
N GLU A 72 -25.53 20.15 33.37
CA GLU A 72 -25.25 20.16 31.92
C GLU A 72 -23.77 19.88 31.66
N LYS A 73 -22.86 20.43 32.48
CA LYS A 73 -21.42 20.12 32.40
C LYS A 73 -21.16 18.62 32.59
N ASP A 74 -21.76 18.00 33.61
CA ASP A 74 -21.59 16.57 33.86
C ASP A 74 -22.18 15.71 32.73
N LYS A 75 -23.33 16.11 32.19
CA LYS A 75 -23.94 15.47 31.01
C LYS A 75 -23.05 15.57 29.77
N GLN A 76 -22.50 16.74 29.49
CA GLN A 76 -21.58 16.96 28.37
C GLN A 76 -20.30 16.15 28.53
N LEU A 77 -19.75 16.06 29.76
CA LEU A 77 -18.59 15.22 30.04
C LEU A 77 -18.90 13.73 29.83
N GLU A 78 -20.08 13.27 30.23
CA GLU A 78 -20.47 11.87 30.02
C GLU A 78 -20.68 11.55 28.54
N MET A 79 -21.33 12.45 27.79
CA MET A 79 -21.47 12.32 26.34
C MET A 79 -20.11 12.31 25.64
N ALA A 80 -19.19 13.18 26.04
CA ALA A 80 -17.85 13.22 25.48
C ALA A 80 -17.06 11.93 25.77
N LYS A 81 -17.21 11.34 26.96
CA LYS A 81 -16.61 10.04 27.31
C LYS A 81 -17.19 8.91 26.47
N GLN A 82 -18.51 8.87 26.30
CA GLN A 82 -19.17 7.85 25.48
C GLN A 82 -18.71 7.93 24.02
N GLN A 83 -18.70 9.13 23.44
CA GLN A 83 -18.18 9.35 22.09
C GLN A 83 -16.71 8.99 21.94
N ALA A 84 -15.89 9.28 22.96
CA ALA A 84 -14.48 8.90 22.95
C ALA A 84 -14.30 7.38 23.00
N GLU A 85 -15.10 6.66 23.79
CA GLU A 85 -15.04 5.20 23.86
C GLU A 85 -15.55 4.55 22.58
N GLU A 86 -16.68 5.02 22.02
CA GLU A 86 -17.17 4.58 20.70
C GLU A 86 -16.11 4.80 19.61
N LYS A 87 -15.47 5.98 19.60
CA LYS A 87 -14.44 6.27 18.60
C LYS A 87 -13.20 5.40 18.78
N LYS A 88 -12.83 5.12 20.02
CA LYS A 88 -11.73 4.21 20.35
C LYS A 88 -12.04 2.79 19.89
N GLU A 89 -13.24 2.29 20.12
CA GLU A 89 -13.67 0.97 19.66
C GLU A 89 -13.68 0.88 18.13
N GLU A 90 -14.20 1.90 17.45
CA GLU A 90 -14.18 2.02 15.98
C GLU A 90 -12.74 1.99 15.44
N LEU A 91 -11.84 2.78 16.03
CA LEU A 91 -10.43 2.81 15.63
C LEU A 91 -9.75 1.46 15.87
N ILE A 92 -9.98 0.82 17.02
CA ILE A 92 -9.41 -0.51 17.32
C ILE A 92 -9.92 -1.54 16.32
N ALA A 93 -11.19 -1.51 15.95
CA ALA A 93 -11.76 -2.40 14.95
C ALA A 93 -11.12 -2.18 13.57
N ALA A 94 -11.03 -0.92 13.13
CA ALA A 94 -10.38 -0.56 11.87
C ALA A 94 -8.91 -0.99 11.82
N TYR A 95 -8.15 -0.77 12.89
CA TYR A 95 -6.76 -1.21 12.98
C TYR A 95 -6.60 -2.73 12.95
N LYS A 96 -7.53 -3.48 13.55
CA LYS A 96 -7.52 -4.95 13.48
C LYS A 96 -7.78 -5.44 12.06
N GLU A 97 -8.76 -4.86 11.38
CA GLU A 97 -9.08 -5.19 9.99
C GLU A 97 -7.90 -4.86 9.07
N GLU A 98 -7.30 -3.67 9.20
CA GLU A 98 -6.11 -3.28 8.44
C GLU A 98 -4.93 -4.22 8.72
N ALA A 99 -4.71 -4.61 9.98
CA ALA A 99 -3.65 -5.54 10.35
C ALA A 99 -3.87 -6.94 9.77
N GLU A 100 -5.11 -7.43 9.77
CA GLU A 100 -5.46 -8.73 9.16
C GLU A 100 -5.29 -8.70 7.64
N GLN A 101 -5.74 -7.63 6.99
CA GLN A 101 -5.56 -7.42 5.56
C GLN A 101 -4.06 -7.39 5.19
N LYS A 102 -3.27 -6.57 5.89
CA LYS A 102 -1.83 -6.47 5.68
C LYS A 102 -1.11 -7.80 5.94
N ARG A 103 -1.55 -8.56 6.94
CA ARG A 103 -1.02 -9.91 7.19
C ARG A 103 -1.37 -10.86 6.05
N SER A 104 -2.60 -10.83 5.54
CA SER A 104 -3.01 -11.66 4.42
C SER A 104 -2.23 -11.33 3.15
N ASP A 105 -2.03 -10.04 2.87
CA ASP A 105 -1.30 -9.59 1.69
C ASP A 105 0.18 -9.97 1.80
N TYR A 106 0.79 -9.80 2.98
CA TYR A 106 2.16 -10.24 3.23
C TYR A 106 2.33 -11.76 3.10
N MET A 107 1.37 -12.56 3.57
CA MET A 107 1.43 -14.01 3.40
C MET A 107 1.36 -14.43 1.92
N LYS A 108 0.52 -13.77 1.12
CA LYS A 108 0.48 -13.99 -0.33
C LYS A 108 1.80 -13.61 -1.00
N GLU A 109 2.36 -12.46 -0.64
CA GLU A 109 3.65 -12.00 -1.17
C GLU A 109 4.78 -12.98 -0.84
N VAL A 110 4.79 -13.52 0.39
CA VAL A 110 5.74 -14.55 0.82
C VAL A 110 5.56 -15.86 0.05
N GLU A 111 4.33 -16.30 -0.18
CA GLU A 111 4.05 -17.50 -0.97
C GLU A 111 4.56 -17.33 -2.41
N GLU A 112 4.25 -16.19 -3.04
CA GLU A 112 4.75 -15.88 -4.39
C GLU A 112 6.28 -15.77 -4.43
N GLU A 113 6.92 -15.19 -3.41
CA GLU A 113 8.38 -15.11 -3.33
C GLU A 113 9.02 -16.49 -3.15
N GLN A 114 8.41 -17.37 -2.34
CA GLN A 114 8.86 -18.75 -2.21
C GLN A 114 8.75 -19.51 -3.52
N GLU A 115 7.65 -19.35 -4.26
CA GLU A 115 7.48 -19.97 -5.56
C GLU A 115 8.54 -19.48 -6.56
N ARG A 116 8.78 -18.16 -6.63
CA ARG A 116 9.86 -17.58 -7.46
C ARG A 116 11.23 -18.11 -7.05
N PHE A 117 11.53 -18.16 -5.76
CA PHE A 117 12.79 -18.68 -5.25
C PHE A 117 13.01 -20.16 -5.62
N ILE A 118 11.97 -21.00 -5.51
CA ILE A 118 12.04 -22.41 -5.90
C ILE A 118 12.26 -22.55 -7.42
N GLN A 119 11.64 -21.68 -8.22
CA GLN A 119 11.84 -21.67 -9.68
C GLN A 119 13.28 -21.32 -10.03
N ASP A 120 13.81 -20.24 -9.46
CA ASP A 120 15.20 -19.82 -9.66
C ASP A 120 16.19 -20.90 -9.22
N LEU A 121 15.91 -21.57 -8.10
CA LEU A 121 16.72 -22.68 -7.61
C LEU A 121 16.71 -23.86 -8.59
N ARG A 122 15.55 -24.22 -9.15
CA ARG A 122 15.45 -25.30 -10.15
C ARG A 122 16.21 -24.97 -11.43
N ALA A 123 16.09 -23.73 -11.91
CA ALA A 123 16.81 -23.28 -13.10
C ALA A 123 18.32 -23.33 -12.87
N SER A 124 18.79 -22.81 -11.73
CA SER A 124 20.20 -22.86 -11.33
C SER A 124 20.73 -24.29 -11.18
N LEU A 125 19.95 -25.19 -10.58
CA LEU A 125 20.33 -26.61 -10.47
C LEU A 125 20.42 -27.29 -11.84
N GLY A 126 19.47 -27.02 -12.73
CA GLY A 126 19.49 -27.53 -14.11
C GLY A 126 20.75 -27.09 -14.86
N HIS A 127 21.01 -25.78 -14.85
CA HIS A 127 22.19 -25.18 -15.46
C HIS A 127 23.51 -25.76 -14.90
N ASN A 128 23.62 -25.89 -13.58
CA ASN A 128 24.80 -26.47 -12.94
C ASN A 128 24.96 -27.97 -13.24
N ALA A 129 23.87 -28.73 -13.30
CA ALA A 129 23.92 -30.15 -13.66
C ALA A 129 24.42 -30.35 -15.09
N VAL A 130 23.98 -29.49 -16.03
CA VAL A 130 24.46 -29.48 -17.42
C VAL A 130 25.95 -29.15 -17.47
N LYS A 131 26.41 -28.13 -16.76
CA LYS A 131 27.84 -27.79 -16.67
C LYS A 131 28.70 -28.92 -16.09
N ILE A 132 28.20 -29.60 -15.06
CA ILE A 132 28.88 -30.76 -14.48
C ILE A 132 28.93 -31.90 -15.51
N ALA A 133 27.84 -32.17 -16.22
CA ALA A 133 27.80 -33.17 -17.28
C ALA A 133 28.77 -32.82 -18.42
N GLU A 134 28.86 -31.56 -18.83
CA GLU A 134 29.82 -31.07 -19.82
C GLU A 134 31.27 -31.35 -19.38
N HIS A 135 31.61 -30.98 -18.14
CA HIS A 135 32.96 -31.19 -17.59
C HIS A 135 33.31 -32.68 -17.45
N ILE A 136 32.35 -33.49 -16.99
CA ILE A 136 32.52 -34.93 -16.84
C ILE A 136 32.69 -35.60 -18.22
N LEU A 137 31.80 -35.32 -19.17
CA LEU A 137 31.86 -35.93 -20.51
C LEU A 137 33.10 -35.46 -21.29
N GLY A 138 33.56 -34.22 -21.09
CA GLY A 138 34.83 -33.74 -21.62
C GLY A 138 36.07 -34.42 -21.01
N SER A 139 35.98 -34.95 -19.80
CA SER A 139 37.10 -35.64 -19.12
C SER A 139 37.09 -37.17 -19.22
N PHE A 140 35.98 -37.79 -19.66
CA PHE A 140 35.89 -39.24 -19.82
C PHE A 140 36.62 -39.77 -21.07
N SER A 141 37.22 -40.95 -20.92
CA SER A 141 38.09 -41.60 -21.92
C SER A 141 37.44 -41.74 -23.30
N LYS A 142 38.19 -41.25 -24.28
CA LYS A 142 37.84 -40.95 -25.68
C LYS A 142 37.39 -42.16 -26.51
N GLU A 143 37.80 -43.39 -26.17
CA GLU A 143 37.68 -44.53 -27.09
C GLU A 143 36.27 -45.14 -27.21
N LYS A 144 35.48 -45.20 -26.12
CA LYS A 144 34.17 -45.89 -26.15
C LYS A 144 32.99 -44.97 -26.49
N LEU A 145 33.09 -43.70 -26.13
CA LEU A 145 32.04 -42.72 -26.38
C LEU A 145 32.13 -42.18 -27.82
N SER A 146 33.34 -41.95 -28.35
CA SER A 146 33.56 -41.54 -29.74
C SER A 146 32.90 -42.48 -30.77
N ALA A 147 33.04 -43.80 -30.60
CA ALA A 147 32.44 -44.78 -31.51
C ALA A 147 30.90 -44.66 -31.58
N LYS A 148 30.23 -44.56 -30.42
CA LYS A 148 28.76 -44.40 -30.38
C LYS A 148 28.29 -43.05 -30.92
N VAL A 149 29.06 -41.99 -30.67
CA VAL A 149 28.77 -40.66 -31.20
C VAL A 149 28.92 -40.64 -32.72
N TYR A 150 29.93 -41.34 -33.26
CA TYR A 150 30.13 -41.51 -34.69
C TYR A 150 28.99 -42.31 -35.34
N ASP A 151 28.57 -43.42 -34.75
CA ASP A 151 27.44 -44.22 -35.26
C ASP A 151 26.14 -43.39 -35.32
N SER A 152 25.89 -42.58 -34.29
CA SER A 152 24.74 -41.67 -34.23
C SER A 152 24.83 -40.56 -35.28
N PHE A 153 26.03 -40.02 -35.52
CA PHE A 153 26.29 -39.04 -36.56
C PHE A 153 26.00 -39.62 -37.96
N MET A 154 26.53 -40.80 -38.26
CA MET A 154 26.30 -41.49 -39.52
C MET A 154 24.81 -41.80 -39.74
N ALA A 155 24.09 -42.20 -38.69
CA ALA A 155 22.65 -42.40 -38.76
C ALA A 155 21.87 -41.10 -39.06
N LYS A 156 22.26 -39.98 -38.43
CA LYS A 156 21.66 -38.66 -38.71
C LYS A 156 21.93 -38.19 -40.13
N VAL A 157 23.16 -38.34 -40.62
CA VAL A 157 23.53 -37.99 -42.01
C VAL A 157 22.77 -38.86 -43.01
N ALA A 158 22.62 -40.17 -42.74
CA ALA A 158 21.86 -41.07 -43.60
C ALA A 158 20.36 -40.76 -43.66
N ALA A 159 19.79 -40.17 -42.59
CA ALA A 159 18.39 -39.82 -42.47
C ALA A 159 18.02 -38.46 -43.10
N LEU A 160 18.99 -37.72 -43.64
CA LEU A 160 18.74 -36.45 -44.33
C LEU A 160 18.02 -36.68 -45.66
N ASP A 161 17.16 -35.73 -46.01
CA ASP A 161 16.42 -35.73 -47.26
C ASP A 161 17.37 -35.50 -48.44
N GLU A 162 17.34 -36.42 -49.40
CA GLU A 162 18.21 -36.39 -50.58
C GLU A 162 17.91 -35.19 -51.49
N ASP A 163 16.66 -34.71 -51.51
CA ASP A 163 16.28 -33.59 -52.38
C ASP A 163 16.83 -32.27 -51.84
N ILE A 164 16.82 -32.09 -50.51
CA ILE A 164 17.40 -30.91 -49.83
C ILE A 164 18.92 -30.91 -49.98
N LEU A 165 19.57 -32.08 -49.85
CA LEU A 165 21.02 -32.20 -50.00
C LEU A 165 21.50 -31.89 -51.42
N ARG A 166 20.73 -32.27 -52.45
CA ARG A 166 21.07 -31.99 -53.86
C ARG A 166 20.86 -30.52 -54.20
N GLU A 167 19.84 -29.88 -53.64
CA GLU A 167 19.60 -28.45 -53.82
C GLU A 167 20.69 -27.60 -53.14
N ASP A 168 21.08 -27.98 -51.93
CA ASP A 168 22.13 -27.30 -51.15
C ASP A 168 23.52 -27.38 -51.81
N MET A 169 23.75 -28.43 -52.60
CA MET A 169 25.05 -28.71 -53.24
C MET A 169 25.08 -28.32 -54.73
N ALA A 170 24.00 -27.72 -55.25
CA ALA A 170 23.90 -27.24 -56.64
C ALA A 170 24.47 -25.82 -56.85
N SER A 171 24.82 -25.13 -55.77
CA SER A 171 25.46 -23.82 -55.75
C SER A 171 26.99 -23.90 -55.82
N LYS A 172 27.66 -22.76 -56.03
CA LYS A 172 29.01 -22.66 -56.63
C LYS A 172 30.16 -23.20 -55.77
N GLU A 173 29.92 -23.50 -54.50
CA GLU A 173 30.95 -23.95 -53.55
C GLU A 173 30.70 -25.42 -53.18
N GLU A 174 31.12 -26.33 -54.06
CA GLU A 174 31.04 -27.80 -53.90
C GLU A 174 31.99 -28.35 -52.80
N CYS A 175 32.13 -27.67 -51.67
CA CYS A 175 33.05 -28.05 -50.59
C CYS A 175 32.28 -28.47 -49.34
N ILE A 176 32.57 -29.67 -48.84
CA ILE A 176 32.00 -30.19 -47.60
C ILE A 176 33.03 -30.03 -46.49
N ILE A 177 32.67 -29.38 -45.38
CA ILE A 177 33.56 -29.24 -44.23
C ILE A 177 33.09 -30.20 -43.13
N LEU A 178 33.96 -31.14 -42.77
CA LEU A 178 33.77 -31.98 -41.60
C LEU A 178 34.63 -31.47 -40.46
N ILE A 179 33.98 -30.99 -39.41
CA ILE A 179 34.63 -30.60 -38.16
C ILE A 179 34.47 -31.73 -37.17
N SER A 180 35.58 -32.23 -36.63
CA SER A 180 35.56 -33.30 -35.64
C SER A 180 36.31 -32.91 -34.38
N SER A 181 35.90 -33.45 -33.23
CA SER A 181 36.62 -33.23 -31.98
C SER A 181 37.98 -33.92 -31.93
N GLU A 182 38.22 -34.90 -32.82
CA GLU A 182 39.45 -35.70 -32.92
C GLU A 182 39.73 -36.06 -34.38
N GLU A 183 40.97 -36.43 -34.70
CA GLU A 183 41.33 -36.90 -36.04
C GLU A 183 40.60 -38.21 -36.36
N LEU A 184 39.88 -38.24 -37.50
CA LEU A 184 39.17 -39.44 -37.94
C LEU A 184 40.18 -40.52 -38.36
N SER A 185 39.89 -41.77 -38.00
CA SER A 185 40.61 -42.91 -38.55
C SER A 185 40.33 -43.07 -40.05
N GLU A 186 41.26 -43.67 -40.78
CA GLU A 186 41.13 -43.90 -42.22
C GLU A 186 39.86 -44.70 -42.57
N GLN A 187 39.48 -45.68 -41.75
CA GLN A 187 38.24 -46.45 -41.94
C GLN A 187 36.97 -45.58 -41.80
N GLN A 188 37.00 -44.58 -40.92
CA GLN A 188 35.87 -43.65 -40.73
C GLN A 188 35.77 -42.63 -41.87
N LYS A 189 36.92 -42.16 -42.39
CA LYS A 189 36.95 -41.29 -43.58
C LYS A 189 36.37 -42.03 -44.79
N GLU A 190 36.82 -43.26 -45.05
CA GLU A 190 36.32 -44.08 -46.16
C GLU A 190 34.81 -44.36 -46.06
N SER A 191 34.32 -44.69 -44.86
CA SER A 191 32.89 -44.95 -44.63
C SER A 191 32.03 -43.71 -44.84
N LEU A 192 32.48 -42.55 -44.37
CA LEU A 192 31.79 -41.27 -44.55
C LEU A 192 31.78 -40.84 -46.00
N GLU A 193 32.92 -40.91 -46.69
CA GLU A 193 33.03 -40.59 -48.11
C GLU A 193 32.11 -41.45 -48.97
N LYS A 194 32.02 -42.75 -48.66
CA LYS A 194 31.09 -43.65 -49.35
C LYS A 194 29.64 -43.22 -49.17
N MET A 195 29.24 -42.89 -47.94
CA MET A 195 27.87 -42.44 -47.64
C MET A 195 27.55 -41.10 -48.29
N LEU A 196 28.46 -40.13 -48.25
CA LEU A 196 28.25 -38.82 -48.87
C LEU A 196 28.19 -38.93 -50.41
N LYS A 197 29.02 -39.79 -51.04
CA LYS A 197 28.91 -40.08 -52.48
C LYS A 197 27.55 -40.66 -52.86
N GLU A 198 27.00 -41.54 -52.03
CA GLU A 198 25.69 -42.15 -52.27
C GLU A 198 24.53 -41.14 -52.13
N LYS A 199 24.59 -40.25 -51.14
CA LYS A 199 23.51 -39.30 -50.82
C LYS A 199 23.58 -37.99 -51.60
N VAL A 200 24.76 -37.40 -51.70
CA VAL A 200 24.98 -36.05 -52.25
C VAL A 200 25.41 -36.10 -53.72
N GLY A 201 26.03 -37.20 -54.16
CA GLY A 201 26.52 -37.35 -55.53
C GLY A 201 27.93 -36.79 -55.72
N THR A 202 28.07 -35.71 -56.50
CA THR A 202 29.39 -35.15 -56.87
C THR A 202 29.74 -33.96 -55.99
N TYR A 203 30.91 -33.99 -55.35
CA TYR A 203 31.49 -32.89 -54.58
C TYR A 203 32.99 -32.77 -54.92
N LYS A 204 33.59 -31.59 -54.75
CA LYS A 204 35.01 -31.35 -55.11
C LYS A 204 35.98 -31.98 -54.13
N GLU A 205 35.82 -31.67 -52.85
CA GLU A 205 36.73 -32.06 -51.79
C GLU A 205 36.01 -32.03 -50.44
N ILE A 206 36.46 -32.86 -49.49
CA ILE A 206 36.06 -32.78 -48.09
C ILE A 206 37.22 -32.17 -47.30
N ALA A 207 36.99 -31.00 -46.72
CA ALA A 207 37.92 -30.41 -45.78
C ALA A 207 37.69 -31.01 -44.39
N TYR A 208 38.74 -31.56 -43.80
CA TYR A 208 38.71 -32.09 -42.44
C TYR A 208 39.34 -31.09 -41.48
N GLU A 209 38.55 -30.58 -40.54
CA GLU A 209 38.98 -29.65 -39.50
C GLU A 209 38.84 -30.30 -38.12
N VAL A 210 39.80 -30.02 -37.22
CA VAL A 210 39.75 -30.52 -35.84
C VAL A 210 39.43 -29.36 -34.91
N ASP A 211 38.31 -29.46 -34.18
CA ASP A 211 37.90 -28.48 -33.16
C ASP A 211 37.69 -29.18 -31.81
N GLU A 212 38.64 -29.00 -30.90
CA GLU A 212 38.60 -29.55 -29.54
C GLU A 212 37.42 -29.00 -28.71
N ALA A 213 36.83 -27.87 -29.10
CA ALA A 213 35.70 -27.26 -28.39
C ALA A 213 34.39 -28.04 -28.56
N LEU A 214 34.29 -28.95 -29.54
CA LEU A 214 33.07 -29.72 -29.83
C LEU A 214 32.69 -30.71 -28.72
N ILE A 215 33.62 -31.08 -27.81
CA ILE A 215 33.43 -32.09 -26.75
C ILE A 215 32.84 -33.38 -27.33
N GLN A 216 33.68 -34.27 -27.86
CA GLN A 216 33.30 -35.55 -28.45
C GLN A 216 32.14 -35.43 -29.46
N GLY A 217 32.46 -35.20 -30.74
CA GLY A 217 31.44 -35.09 -31.77
C GLY A 217 31.93 -34.66 -33.14
N TYR A 218 30.95 -34.57 -34.04
CA TYR A 218 31.14 -34.29 -35.46
C TYR A 218 30.13 -33.23 -35.91
N GLU A 219 30.58 -32.26 -36.70
CA GLU A 219 29.75 -31.33 -37.44
C GLU A 219 30.04 -31.46 -38.92
N LEU A 220 29.00 -31.67 -39.71
CA LEU A 220 29.05 -31.61 -41.16
C LEU A 220 28.45 -30.28 -41.59
N LYS A 221 29.27 -29.42 -42.18
CA LYS A 221 28.81 -28.17 -42.79
C LYS A 221 28.80 -28.34 -44.30
N LEU A 222 27.60 -28.21 -44.85
CA LEU A 222 27.33 -28.00 -46.27
C LEU A 222 27.12 -26.50 -46.49
N GLU A 223 26.64 -26.09 -47.67
CA GLU A 223 26.54 -24.67 -48.03
C GLU A 223 25.50 -23.92 -47.17
N THR A 224 24.31 -24.50 -46.97
CA THR A 224 23.26 -23.93 -46.13
C THR A 224 22.81 -24.86 -45.01
N LEU A 225 23.16 -26.15 -45.08
CA LEU A 225 22.83 -27.12 -44.04
C LEU A 225 24.03 -27.42 -43.12
N THR A 226 23.80 -27.40 -41.81
CA THR A 226 24.76 -27.88 -40.81
C THR A 226 24.14 -28.99 -39.98
N VAL A 227 24.82 -30.15 -39.95
CA VAL A 227 24.39 -31.33 -39.18
C VAL A 227 25.39 -31.56 -38.08
N HIS A 228 24.95 -31.47 -36.83
CA HIS A 228 25.82 -31.64 -35.68
C HIS A 228 25.41 -32.85 -34.84
N THR A 229 26.41 -33.58 -34.38
CA THR A 229 26.28 -34.64 -33.38
C THR A 229 27.44 -34.51 -32.42
N ASN A 230 27.28 -33.65 -31.42
CA ASN A 230 28.29 -33.40 -30.40
C ASN A 230 27.63 -33.20 -29.04
N VAL A 231 28.37 -33.52 -27.97
CA VAL A 231 27.83 -33.52 -26.60
C VAL A 231 27.40 -32.11 -26.18
N ARG A 232 28.14 -31.08 -26.60
CA ARG A 232 27.82 -29.67 -26.31
C ARG A 232 26.41 -29.30 -26.76
N LYS A 233 26.04 -29.61 -28.00
CA LYS A 233 24.72 -29.30 -28.56
C LYS A 233 23.58 -30.05 -27.85
N TYR A 234 23.78 -31.33 -27.51
CA TYR A 234 22.80 -32.08 -26.72
C TYR A 234 22.60 -31.51 -25.32
N LEU A 235 23.67 -31.02 -24.69
CA LEU A 235 23.62 -30.38 -23.38
C LEU A 235 22.93 -29.00 -23.43
N GLU A 236 23.21 -28.19 -24.46
CA GLU A 236 22.49 -26.94 -24.72
C GLU A 236 20.98 -27.18 -24.94
N GLU A 237 20.61 -28.19 -25.71
CA GLU A 237 19.21 -28.58 -25.92
C GLU A 237 18.55 -29.09 -24.63
N ALA A 238 19.27 -29.89 -23.84
CA ALA A 238 18.79 -30.38 -22.55
C ALA A 238 18.55 -29.23 -21.57
N GLU A 239 19.46 -28.25 -21.49
CA GLU A 239 19.30 -27.03 -20.69
C GLU A 239 18.05 -26.25 -21.12
N LYS A 240 17.91 -26.02 -22.43
CA LYS A 240 16.73 -25.32 -22.99
C LYS A 240 15.43 -26.05 -22.67
N ASN A 241 15.41 -27.38 -22.75
CA ASN A 241 14.24 -28.19 -22.41
C ASN A 241 13.90 -28.11 -20.93
N VAL A 242 14.90 -28.15 -20.04
CA VAL A 242 14.68 -27.97 -18.59
C VAL A 242 14.11 -26.58 -18.31
N GLN A 243 14.64 -25.53 -18.95
CA GLN A 243 14.15 -24.16 -18.80
C GLN A 243 12.68 -24.05 -19.24
N GLN A 244 12.33 -24.61 -20.41
CA GLN A 244 10.95 -24.62 -20.91
C GLN A 244 9.98 -25.42 -20.03
N LEU A 245 10.44 -26.52 -19.43
CA LEU A 245 9.61 -27.31 -18.51
C LEU A 245 9.36 -26.58 -17.19
N ILE A 246 10.34 -25.79 -16.72
CA ILE A 246 10.17 -24.90 -15.57
C ILE A 246 9.14 -23.82 -15.93
N GLU A 247 9.28 -23.14 -17.08
CA GLU A 247 8.35 -22.10 -17.54
C GLU A 247 6.90 -22.62 -17.73
N LYS A 248 6.72 -23.77 -18.38
CA LYS A 248 5.38 -24.36 -18.63
C LYS A 248 4.63 -24.79 -17.38
N ARG A 249 5.34 -25.12 -16.29
CA ARG A 249 4.71 -25.52 -15.03
C ARG A 249 4.31 -24.33 -14.17
N THR A 250 4.74 -23.14 -14.57
CA THR A 250 4.50 -21.85 -13.91
C THR A 250 3.35 -21.07 -14.57
N ALA A 251 2.94 -21.43 -15.79
CA ALA A 251 1.80 -20.87 -16.53
C ALA A 251 0.52 -21.67 -16.29
#